data_AF-A0A933QPS7-F1
#
_entry.id   AF-A0A933QPS7-F1
#
_cell.length_a   1.000
_cell.length_b   1.000
_cell.length_c   1.000
_cell.angle_alpha   90.00
_cell.angle_beta   90.00
_cell.angle_gamma   90.00
#
_symmetry.space_group_name_H-M   'P 1'
#
loop_
_entity.id
_entity.type
_entity.pdbx_description
1 polymer ?
#
loop_
_entity_poly.entity_id
_entity_poly.type
_entity_poly.pdbx_seq_one_letter_code
_entity_poly.pdbx_strand_id
1 'polypeptide(L)'
;MPPSFGGGGGGGHGGGPSSQLPIGDILALILKLPLPVLIGLVLLVCCIGAVFFFFMPSSLPVDTTNLGNPPAYLTDVPPTLAPVVAAPSGPTRSPNTPAASTTGAKWLILLYQDAKDQVLDHDIFTDLNEAERTGSTDRVRIVAQIDRYRGRQTPREWTSAKRFYITRDTDLRTVHSQQVADLGQVNMADSKTLIDFAAWAIKTYPSDKYVLIMSDHGMGWPGGWSDPAVTTSSGTNRGVPLASSLGNLMYLNDIDQALSTIRSQTGIDKFELIGMDAC
;
A
#
# COMPACT_ATOMS: atom_id res chain seq x y z
N MET A 1 70.99 -21.64 -16.43
CA MET A 1 71.88 -21.20 -15.35
C MET A 1 71.03 -20.55 -14.27
N PRO A 2 71.35 -20.79 -12.97
CA PRO A 2 70.43 -21.41 -12.01
C PRO A 2 70.16 -20.49 -10.79
N PRO A 3 69.92 -21.00 -9.56
CA PRO A 3 68.67 -21.47 -8.94
C PRO A 3 68.26 -20.55 -7.75
N SER A 4 67.25 -20.80 -6.92
CA SER A 4 67.41 -21.63 -5.71
C SER A 4 66.14 -21.60 -4.84
N PHE A 5 65.78 -22.78 -4.32
CA PHE A 5 65.02 -22.96 -3.10
C PHE A 5 65.81 -22.47 -1.88
N GLY A 6 65.10 -22.09 -0.82
CA GLY A 6 65.65 -21.90 0.52
C GLY A 6 64.55 -22.03 1.56
N GLY A 7 64.48 -23.19 2.21
CA GLY A 7 63.64 -23.43 3.38
C GLY A 7 64.38 -23.14 4.70
N GLY A 8 63.61 -23.13 5.78
CA GLY A 8 64.04 -23.01 7.18
C GLY A 8 63.27 -21.89 7.89
N GLY A 9 62.59 -22.05 9.01
CA GLY A 9 62.56 -23.11 10.01
C GLY A 9 62.64 -22.47 11.41
N GLY A 10 61.66 -22.76 12.29
CA GLY A 10 61.64 -22.38 13.72
C GLY A 10 61.28 -20.91 13.98
N GLY A 11 60.41 -20.53 14.91
CA GLY A 11 60.07 -21.11 16.21
C GLY A 11 60.18 -19.97 17.22
N GLY A 12 59.08 -19.62 17.90
CA GLY A 12 59.10 -18.52 18.87
C GLY A 12 57.72 -18.17 19.40
N HIS A 13 57.21 -19.00 20.30
CA HIS A 13 56.10 -18.66 21.18
C HIS A 13 56.53 -17.49 22.09
N GLY A 14 55.91 -16.33 21.93
CA GLY A 14 55.96 -15.21 22.86
C GLY A 14 54.56 -14.95 23.41
N GLY A 15 54.15 -15.72 24.42
CA GLY A 15 52.93 -15.45 25.18
C GLY A 15 53.13 -14.21 26.05
N GLY A 16 52.45 -13.12 25.70
CA GLY A 16 52.19 -12.02 26.62
C GLY A 16 51.13 -12.43 27.65
N PRO A 17 51.16 -11.92 28.88
CA PRO A 17 50.32 -12.41 29.96
C PRO A 17 48.86 -12.03 29.70
N SER A 18 48.04 -13.03 29.37
CA SER A 18 46.60 -12.92 29.46
C SER A 18 46.22 -12.90 30.94
N SER A 19 45.95 -11.72 31.48
CA SER A 19 45.26 -11.56 32.77
C SER A 19 43.80 -11.99 32.61
N GLN A 20 43.59 -13.31 32.51
CA GLN A 20 42.28 -13.92 32.67
C GLN A 20 41.93 -13.85 34.16
N LEU A 21 40.98 -12.99 34.51
CA LEU A 21 40.33 -13.07 35.81
C LEU A 21 39.66 -14.46 35.91
N PRO A 22 39.96 -15.26 36.94
CA PRO A 22 39.36 -16.58 37.07
C PRO A 22 37.86 -16.41 37.31
N ILE A 23 37.06 -16.82 36.33
CA ILE A 23 35.59 -16.78 36.38
C ILE A 23 35.04 -17.49 37.64
N GLY A 24 35.81 -18.42 38.21
CA GLY A 24 35.51 -19.09 39.47
C GLY A 24 35.45 -18.17 40.70
N ASP A 25 36.26 -17.10 40.75
CA ASP A 25 36.31 -16.20 41.91
C ASP A 25 35.16 -15.20 41.94
N ILE A 26 34.62 -14.84 40.76
CA ILE A 26 33.48 -13.94 40.63
C ILE A 26 32.19 -14.61 41.17
N LEU A 27 32.02 -15.91 40.91
CA LEU A 27 30.85 -16.67 41.36
C LEU A 27 30.81 -16.81 42.89
N ALA A 28 31.98 -17.03 43.50
CA ALA A 28 32.13 -17.12 44.96
C ALA A 28 31.89 -15.79 45.67
N LEU A 29 32.11 -14.66 44.99
CA LEU A 29 31.85 -13.32 45.52
C LEU A 29 30.37 -12.93 45.43
N ILE A 30 29.68 -13.32 44.34
CA ILE A 30 28.25 -13.05 44.13
C ILE A 30 27.38 -13.80 45.16
N LEU A 31 27.76 -15.02 45.54
CA LEU A 31 27.04 -15.83 46.54
C LEU A 31 27.17 -15.30 47.99
N LYS A 32 28.06 -14.35 48.26
CA LYS A 32 28.24 -13.71 49.58
C LYS A 32 27.42 -12.43 49.76
N LEU A 33 26.69 -11.99 48.73
CA LEU A 33 25.87 -10.79 48.79
C LEU A 33 24.59 -11.03 49.60
N PRO A 34 24.09 -10.01 50.32
CA PRO A 34 22.85 -10.14 51.07
C PRO A 34 21.68 -10.41 50.11
N LEU A 35 20.76 -11.29 50.54
CA LEU A 35 19.62 -11.77 49.75
C LEU A 35 18.85 -10.70 48.93
N PRO A 36 18.54 -9.50 49.45
CA PRO A 36 17.86 -8.47 48.65
C PRO A 36 18.70 -7.95 47.46
N VAL A 37 20.02 -7.92 47.59
CA VAL A 37 20.93 -7.51 46.50
C VAL A 37 21.00 -8.59 45.42
N LEU A 38 20.97 -9.86 45.81
CA LEU A 38 20.92 -10.98 44.88
C LEU A 38 19.61 -10.99 44.07
N ILE A 39 18.47 -10.74 44.73
CA ILE A 39 17.17 -10.61 44.08
C ILE A 39 17.17 -9.43 43.09
N GLY A 40 17.73 -8.28 43.47
CA GLY A 40 17.85 -7.12 42.59
C GLY A 40 18.70 -7.41 41.34
N LEU A 41 19.81 -8.14 41.49
CA LEU A 41 20.66 -8.55 40.37
C LEU A 41 19.96 -9.52 39.41
N VAL A 42 19.21 -10.49 39.95
CA VAL A 42 18.42 -11.42 39.13
C VAL A 42 17.32 -10.68 38.37
N LEU A 43 16.61 -9.76 39.02
CA LEU A 43 15.58 -8.94 38.36
C LEU A 43 16.18 -8.05 37.27
N LEU A 44 17.35 -7.45 37.52
CA LEU A 44 18.06 -6.65 36.52
C LEU A 44 18.44 -7.50 35.29
N VAL A 45 18.98 -8.71 35.50
CA VAL A 45 19.35 -9.63 34.41
C VAL A 45 18.11 -10.10 33.64
N CYS A 46 17.00 -10.39 34.32
CA CYS A 46 15.73 -10.73 33.68
C CYS A 46 15.16 -9.56 32.87
N CYS A 47 15.22 -8.33 33.40
CA CYS A 47 14.79 -7.13 32.67
C CYS A 47 15.65 -6.87 31.43
N ILE A 48 16.98 -7.01 31.54
CA ILE A 48 17.90 -6.88 30.40
C ILE A 48 17.61 -7.98 29.36
N GLY A 49 17.39 -9.22 29.80
CA GLY A 49 17.02 -10.33 28.92
C GLY A 49 15.67 -10.13 28.21
N ALA A 50 14.66 -9.58 28.91
CA ALA A 50 13.36 -9.27 28.33
C ALA A 50 13.45 -8.12 27.32
N VAL A 51 14.23 -7.08 27.60
CA VAL A 51 14.49 -5.99 26.63
C VAL A 51 15.25 -6.52 25.42
N PHE A 52 16.23 -7.42 25.59
CA PHE A 52 16.93 -8.06 24.48
C PHE A 52 16.01 -8.96 23.64
N PHE A 53 15.07 -9.66 24.28
CA PHE A 53 14.13 -10.56 23.59
C PHE A 53 13.02 -9.81 22.85
N PHE A 54 12.57 -8.66 23.37
CA PHE A 54 11.50 -7.86 22.75
C PHE A 54 12.01 -6.78 21.78
N PHE A 55 13.26 -6.32 21.89
CA PHE A 55 13.80 -5.21 21.08
C PHE A 55 14.98 -5.59 20.17
N MET A 56 15.41 -6.86 20.11
CA MET A 56 16.24 -7.32 18.98
C MET A 56 15.34 -7.75 17.82
N PRO A 57 15.66 -7.36 16.57
CA PRO A 57 15.04 -7.99 15.41
C PRO A 57 15.47 -9.45 15.42
N SER A 58 14.50 -10.37 15.46
CA SER A 58 14.76 -11.79 15.30
C SER A 58 15.34 -12.03 13.91
N SER A 59 16.66 -12.05 13.80
CA SER A 59 17.35 -12.61 12.64
C SER A 59 17.22 -14.14 12.72
N LEU A 60 16.13 -14.65 12.16
CA LEU A 60 16.12 -16.05 11.75
C LEU A 60 17.33 -16.27 10.81
N PRO A 61 18.06 -17.39 10.94
CA PRO A 61 19.07 -17.73 9.96
C PRO A 61 18.39 -17.89 8.60
N VAL A 62 18.61 -16.93 7.71
CA VAL A 62 18.30 -17.10 6.29
C VAL A 62 19.27 -18.17 5.79
N ASP A 63 18.73 -19.30 5.35
CA ASP A 63 19.50 -20.31 4.64
C ASP A 63 20.03 -19.68 3.34
N THR A 64 21.31 -19.31 3.36
CA THR A 64 21.99 -18.66 2.23
C THR A 64 22.38 -19.64 1.13
N THR A 65 22.06 -20.94 1.28
CA THR A 65 22.34 -21.93 0.23
C THR A 65 21.41 -21.83 -0.98
N ASN A 66 20.42 -20.92 -0.95
CA ASN A 66 19.49 -20.70 -2.06
C ASN A 66 19.31 -19.21 -2.46
N LEU A 67 20.38 -18.41 -2.40
CA LEU A 67 20.40 -17.05 -2.96
C LEU A 67 20.55 -17.02 -4.50
N GLY A 68 20.13 -18.10 -5.19
CA GLY A 68 20.23 -18.24 -6.63
C GLY A 68 18.90 -18.20 -7.38
N ASN A 69 17.78 -18.54 -6.74
CA ASN A 69 16.50 -18.64 -7.45
C ASN A 69 15.40 -17.88 -6.69
N PRO A 70 14.72 -16.90 -7.32
CA PRO A 70 13.46 -16.37 -6.78
C PRO A 70 12.42 -17.51 -6.70
N PRO A 71 11.42 -17.42 -5.80
CA PRO A 71 10.33 -18.38 -5.77
C PRO A 71 9.74 -18.52 -7.18
N ALA A 72 9.56 -19.75 -7.63
CA ALA A 72 8.94 -20.04 -8.90
C ALA A 72 7.50 -19.52 -8.87
N TYR A 73 7.30 -18.29 -9.33
CA TYR A 73 6.04 -17.89 -9.92
C TYR A 73 5.77 -18.92 -11.02
N LEU A 74 4.61 -19.56 -10.97
CA LEU A 74 4.17 -20.43 -12.06
C LEU A 74 4.21 -19.60 -13.35
N THR A 75 5.24 -19.84 -14.16
CA THR A 75 5.43 -19.22 -15.47
C THR A 75 4.53 -19.91 -16.48
N ASP A 76 3.23 -19.85 -16.28
CA ASP A 76 2.28 -19.91 -17.39
C ASP A 76 1.94 -18.47 -17.76
N VAL A 77 2.95 -17.77 -18.29
CA VAL A 77 2.75 -16.53 -19.03
C VAL A 77 2.40 -16.95 -20.45
N PRO A 78 1.14 -16.82 -20.90
CA PRO A 78 0.84 -16.98 -22.31
C PRO A 78 1.62 -15.91 -23.10
N PRO A 79 2.04 -16.20 -24.35
CA PRO A 79 2.91 -15.32 -25.12
C PRO A 79 2.38 -13.89 -25.15
N THR A 80 3.28 -12.94 -24.89
CA THR A 80 3.08 -11.49 -24.92
C THR A 80 2.17 -11.09 -26.07
N LEU A 81 0.92 -10.77 -25.75
CA LEU A 81 0.08 -10.01 -26.65
C LEU A 81 0.70 -8.63 -26.79
N ALA A 82 0.83 -8.17 -28.03
CA ALA A 82 1.31 -6.84 -28.41
C ALA A 82 0.64 -5.74 -27.55
N PRO A 83 1.28 -4.57 -27.37
CA PRO A 83 0.69 -3.46 -26.61
C PRO A 83 -0.70 -3.18 -27.13
N VAL A 84 -1.71 -3.49 -26.30
CA VAL A 84 -3.09 -3.14 -26.57
C VAL A 84 -3.16 -1.63 -26.45
N VAL A 85 -3.15 -0.97 -27.60
CA VAL A 85 -3.61 0.41 -27.73
C VAL A 85 -4.93 0.50 -26.98
N ALA A 86 -4.98 1.32 -25.92
CA ALA A 86 -6.17 1.50 -25.11
C ALA A 86 -7.39 1.69 -26.02
N ALA A 87 -8.33 0.76 -25.95
CA ALA A 87 -9.58 0.90 -26.65
C ALA A 87 -10.27 2.18 -26.15
N PRO A 88 -10.92 2.95 -27.04
CA PRO A 88 -11.67 4.13 -26.62
C PRO A 88 -12.69 3.72 -25.56
N SER A 89 -12.72 4.47 -24.45
CA SER A 89 -13.69 4.32 -23.38
C SER A 89 -15.08 4.19 -23.98
N GLY A 90 -15.75 3.05 -23.76
CA GLY A 90 -17.13 2.86 -24.21
C GLY A 90 -18.02 4.02 -23.71
N PRO A 91 -19.09 4.36 -24.43
CA PRO A 91 -19.97 5.46 -24.04
C PRO A 91 -20.48 5.24 -22.61
N THR A 92 -20.18 6.18 -21.71
CA THR A 92 -20.74 6.21 -20.36
C THR A 92 -22.26 6.26 -20.48
N ARG A 93 -22.96 5.24 -19.99
CA ARG A 93 -24.42 5.27 -19.95
C ARG A 93 -24.86 6.38 -18.97
N SER A 94 -25.72 7.30 -19.43
CA SER A 94 -26.32 8.29 -18.55
C SER A 94 -27.09 7.59 -17.41
N PRO A 95 -26.78 7.85 -16.15
CA PRO A 95 -27.43 7.23 -15.01
C PRO A 95 -28.85 7.76 -14.84
N ASN A 96 -29.76 6.88 -14.40
CA ASN A 96 -31.09 7.29 -13.96
C ASN A 96 -30.95 7.98 -12.60
N THR A 97 -30.74 9.30 -12.62
CA THR A 97 -30.66 10.11 -11.40
C THR A 97 -32.09 10.39 -10.89
N PRO A 98 -32.40 10.17 -9.60
CA PRO A 98 -33.68 10.57 -9.02
C PRO A 98 -33.99 12.05 -9.26
N ALA A 99 -35.25 12.38 -9.53
CA ALA A 99 -35.70 13.76 -9.69
C ALA A 99 -35.44 14.56 -8.41
N ALA A 100 -34.79 15.71 -8.53
CA ALA A 100 -34.28 16.46 -7.38
C ALA A 100 -35.36 17.27 -6.65
N SER A 101 -35.41 17.19 -5.32
CA SER A 101 -36.03 18.24 -4.50
C SER A 101 -35.11 19.46 -4.44
N THR A 102 -35.66 20.66 -4.56
CA THR A 102 -34.92 21.91 -4.86
C THR A 102 -34.44 22.72 -3.66
N THR A 103 -34.54 22.20 -2.42
CA THR A 103 -34.17 22.97 -1.22
C THR A 103 -32.87 22.47 -0.59
N GLY A 104 -31.78 23.22 -0.78
CA GLY A 104 -30.48 23.02 -0.11
C GLY A 104 -29.36 22.47 -1.02
N ALA A 105 -28.12 22.54 -0.52
CA ALA A 105 -26.93 22.17 -1.31
C ALA A 105 -26.89 20.67 -1.65
N LYS A 106 -26.48 20.37 -2.88
CA LYS A 106 -26.18 19.02 -3.38
C LYS A 106 -24.71 18.68 -3.17
N TRP A 107 -24.46 17.46 -2.72
CA TRP A 107 -23.13 16.92 -2.46
C TRP A 107 -22.80 15.82 -3.46
N LEU A 108 -21.56 15.81 -3.95
CA LEU A 108 -20.96 14.68 -4.66
C LEU A 108 -19.84 14.11 -3.78
N ILE A 109 -19.96 12.83 -3.43
CA ILE A 109 -18.94 12.04 -2.75
C ILE A 109 -18.31 11.14 -3.81
N LEU A 110 -16.99 11.26 -3.97
CA LEU A 110 -16.17 10.50 -4.88
C LEU A 110 -15.35 9.49 -4.07
N LEU A 111 -15.56 8.19 -4.32
CA LEU A 111 -14.77 7.11 -3.72
C LEU A 111 -13.74 6.64 -4.77
N TYR A 112 -12.46 6.83 -4.49
CA TYR A 112 -11.35 6.35 -5.32
C TYR A 112 -10.63 5.22 -4.59
N GLN A 113 -10.87 3.99 -5.01
CA GLN A 113 -10.59 2.78 -4.23
C GLN A 113 -9.63 1.88 -5.01
N ASP A 114 -8.38 1.80 -4.57
CA ASP A 114 -7.40 0.87 -5.14
C ASP A 114 -7.37 -0.41 -4.32
N ALA A 115 -8.00 -1.46 -4.84
CA ALA A 115 -8.11 -2.78 -4.21
C ALA A 115 -7.27 -3.81 -4.99
N LYS A 116 -6.15 -3.38 -5.57
CA LYS A 116 -5.37 -4.17 -6.55
C LYS A 116 -4.36 -5.15 -5.93
N ASP A 117 -4.41 -5.37 -4.63
CA ASP A 117 -3.60 -6.37 -3.94
C ASP A 117 -4.42 -7.29 -3.02
N GLN A 118 -3.82 -8.42 -2.63
CA GLN A 118 -4.51 -9.46 -1.86
C GLN A 118 -4.87 -9.09 -0.42
N VAL A 119 -4.24 -8.05 0.14
CA VAL A 119 -4.37 -7.63 1.53
C VAL A 119 -5.60 -6.76 1.70
N LEU A 120 -5.75 -5.71 0.87
CA LEU A 120 -6.83 -4.72 1.03
C LEU A 120 -8.05 -4.98 0.13
N ASP A 121 -7.96 -5.86 -0.86
CA ASP A 121 -9.07 -6.11 -1.81
C ASP A 121 -10.39 -6.45 -1.11
N HIS A 122 -10.35 -7.28 -0.06
CA HIS A 122 -11.56 -7.67 0.67
C HIS A 122 -12.17 -6.50 1.46
N ASP A 123 -11.33 -5.71 2.12
CA ASP A 123 -11.79 -4.66 3.04
C ASP A 123 -12.34 -3.48 2.24
N ILE A 124 -11.60 -3.03 1.22
CA ILE A 124 -12.05 -1.95 0.32
C ILE A 124 -13.30 -2.35 -0.48
N PHE A 125 -13.41 -3.62 -0.89
CA PHE A 125 -14.64 -4.11 -1.52
C PHE A 125 -15.82 -4.11 -0.53
N THR A 126 -15.57 -4.46 0.74
CA THR A 126 -16.58 -4.40 1.79
C THR A 126 -17.04 -2.95 2.01
N ASP A 127 -16.13 -1.98 2.05
CA ASP A 127 -16.45 -0.55 2.19
C ASP A 127 -17.34 -0.04 1.05
N LEU A 128 -17.12 -0.52 -0.18
CA LEU A 128 -17.99 -0.21 -1.30
C LEU A 128 -19.43 -0.73 -1.08
N ASN A 129 -19.60 -1.96 -0.57
CA ASN A 129 -20.92 -2.49 -0.21
C ASN A 129 -21.52 -1.75 1.00
N GLU A 130 -20.71 -1.32 1.96
CA GLU A 130 -21.18 -0.51 3.08
C GLU A 130 -21.69 0.86 2.62
N ALA A 131 -21.07 1.46 1.60
CA ALA A 131 -21.57 2.69 0.97
C ALA A 131 -22.97 2.48 0.35
N GLU A 132 -23.25 1.30 -0.21
CA GLU A 132 -24.57 0.93 -0.72
C GLU A 132 -25.64 0.85 0.38
N ARG A 133 -25.29 0.56 1.63
CA ARG A 133 -26.27 0.60 2.74
C ARG A 133 -26.90 1.98 2.93
N THR A 134 -26.20 3.02 2.53
CA THR A 134 -26.73 4.39 2.50
C THR A 134 -27.30 4.71 1.12
N GLY A 135 -26.47 4.56 0.08
CA GLY A 135 -26.80 4.87 -1.31
C GLY A 135 -26.93 6.37 -1.60
N SER A 136 -27.00 6.71 -2.90
CA SER A 136 -27.29 8.07 -3.35
C SER A 136 -28.75 8.48 -3.08
N THR A 137 -28.95 9.78 -2.88
CA THR A 137 -30.23 10.47 -2.69
C THR A 137 -30.34 11.64 -3.68
N ASP A 138 -31.41 12.44 -3.58
CA ASP A 138 -31.59 13.67 -4.35
C ASP A 138 -30.61 14.80 -3.95
N ARG A 139 -30.07 14.73 -2.73
CA ARG A 139 -29.14 15.72 -2.15
C ARG A 139 -27.69 15.24 -2.06
N VAL A 140 -27.45 13.94 -2.05
CA VAL A 140 -26.11 13.36 -1.94
C VAL A 140 -25.97 12.33 -3.06
N ARG A 141 -24.99 12.53 -3.93
CA ARG A 141 -24.61 11.57 -4.96
C ARG A 141 -23.30 10.92 -4.56
N ILE A 142 -23.23 9.61 -4.67
CA ILE A 142 -22.04 8.84 -4.35
C ILE A 142 -21.63 8.11 -5.62
N VAL A 143 -20.39 8.29 -6.03
CA VAL A 143 -19.79 7.62 -7.19
C VAL A 143 -18.47 7.00 -6.78
N ALA A 144 -18.22 5.78 -7.26
CA ALA A 144 -16.99 5.06 -6.96
C ALA A 144 -16.24 4.73 -8.25
N GLN A 145 -14.92 4.75 -8.19
CA GLN A 145 -14.04 4.00 -9.08
C GLN A 145 -13.24 3.02 -8.23
N ILE A 146 -13.35 1.74 -8.54
CA ILE A 146 -12.66 0.65 -7.84
C ILE A 146 -11.93 -0.23 -8.84
N ASP A 147 -10.67 -0.57 -8.59
CA ASP A 147 -9.95 -1.63 -9.29
C ASP A 147 -9.64 -2.79 -8.34
N ARG A 148 -9.90 -4.02 -8.79
CA ARG A 148 -9.93 -5.21 -7.93
C ARG A 148 -8.80 -6.18 -8.25
N TYR A 149 -8.35 -6.86 -7.19
CA TYR A 149 -7.30 -7.85 -7.25
C TYR A 149 -7.78 -9.14 -7.95
N ARG A 150 -6.94 -9.69 -8.83
CA ARG A 150 -7.28 -10.88 -9.63
C ARG A 150 -7.23 -12.20 -8.85
N GLY A 151 -6.54 -12.25 -7.71
CA GLY A 151 -6.15 -13.52 -7.09
C GLY A 151 -7.23 -14.25 -6.30
N ARG A 152 -8.41 -13.66 -6.07
CA ARG A 152 -9.56 -14.38 -5.49
C ARG A 152 -10.53 -14.78 -6.59
N GLN A 153 -10.51 -16.06 -6.98
CA GLN A 153 -11.49 -16.60 -7.90
C GLN A 153 -12.78 -16.92 -7.14
N THR A 154 -13.75 -16.01 -7.15
CA THR A 154 -15.15 -16.35 -6.86
C THR A 154 -16.04 -15.99 -8.05
N PRO A 155 -17.19 -16.65 -8.25
CA PRO A 155 -18.01 -16.49 -9.46
C PRO A 155 -18.60 -15.09 -9.68
N ARG A 156 -18.50 -14.20 -8.68
CA ARG A 156 -19.03 -12.83 -8.70
C ARG A 156 -17.94 -11.77 -8.82
N GLU A 157 -16.69 -12.20 -9.01
CA GLU A 157 -15.51 -11.33 -9.02
C GLU A 157 -15.26 -10.76 -10.41
N TRP A 158 -14.90 -9.48 -10.44
CA TRP A 158 -14.30 -8.83 -11.60
C TRP A 158 -12.91 -8.33 -11.20
N THR A 159 -12.06 -8.10 -12.19
CA THR A 159 -10.66 -7.72 -11.95
C THR A 159 -10.25 -6.47 -12.71
N SER A 160 -11.21 -5.80 -13.35
CA SER A 160 -11.02 -4.52 -14.02
C SER A 160 -11.40 -3.35 -13.11
N ALA A 161 -10.84 -2.19 -13.41
CA ALA A 161 -11.31 -0.95 -12.85
C ALA A 161 -12.68 -0.60 -13.41
N LYS A 162 -13.63 -0.33 -12.51
CA LYS A 162 -15.02 -0.02 -12.87
C LYS A 162 -15.48 1.22 -12.15
N ARG A 163 -16.45 1.91 -12.74
CA ARG A 163 -17.16 3.03 -12.13
C ARG A 163 -18.57 2.65 -11.79
N PHE A 164 -19.02 3.06 -10.61
CA PHE A 164 -20.37 2.81 -10.12
C PHE A 164 -21.05 4.12 -9.71
N TYR A 165 -22.34 4.23 -10.02
CA TYR A 165 -23.23 5.15 -9.34
C TYR A 165 -23.89 4.39 -8.18
N ILE A 166 -23.58 4.79 -6.95
CA ILE A 166 -23.92 4.00 -5.77
C ILE A 166 -25.40 4.17 -5.46
N THR A 167 -26.13 3.07 -5.49
CA THR A 167 -27.55 3.01 -5.15
C THR A 167 -27.74 2.27 -3.84
N ARG A 168 -28.88 2.51 -3.19
CA ARG A 168 -29.15 1.90 -1.90
C ARG A 168 -29.47 0.41 -2.05
N ASP A 169 -28.79 -0.43 -1.31
CA ASP A 169 -29.20 -1.81 -1.03
C ASP A 169 -28.73 -2.25 0.37
N THR A 170 -28.85 -3.56 0.68
CA THR A 170 -28.54 -4.09 2.02
C THR A 170 -27.69 -5.36 1.96
N ASP A 171 -27.28 -5.80 0.77
CA ASP A 171 -26.32 -6.90 0.63
C ASP A 171 -24.92 -6.36 0.89
N LEU A 172 -24.16 -7.03 1.76
CA LEU A 172 -22.77 -6.68 2.05
C LEU A 172 -21.77 -7.56 1.29
N ARG A 173 -22.26 -8.44 0.42
CA ARG A 173 -21.46 -9.46 -0.27
C ARG A 173 -21.37 -9.22 -1.76
N THR A 174 -22.27 -8.41 -2.31
CA THR A 174 -22.34 -8.17 -3.75
C THR A 174 -22.73 -6.74 -4.02
N VAL A 175 -21.93 -6.09 -4.87
CA VAL A 175 -22.24 -4.75 -5.38
C VAL A 175 -23.42 -4.84 -6.35
N HIS A 176 -24.54 -4.21 -5.99
CA HIS A 176 -25.75 -4.13 -6.82
C HIS A 176 -25.93 -2.78 -7.51
N SER A 177 -25.08 -1.82 -7.18
CA SER A 177 -25.05 -0.49 -7.76
C SER A 177 -24.90 -0.50 -9.27
N GLN A 178 -25.40 0.57 -9.89
CA GLN A 178 -25.32 0.72 -11.33
C GLN A 178 -23.85 0.86 -11.77
N GLN A 179 -23.32 -0.17 -12.44
CA GLN A 179 -22.07 -0.04 -13.19
C GLN A 179 -22.28 0.96 -14.33
N VAL A 180 -21.56 2.09 -14.31
CA VAL A 180 -21.68 3.16 -15.31
C VAL A 180 -20.54 3.16 -16.33
N ALA A 181 -19.40 2.53 -15.99
CA ALA A 181 -18.31 2.27 -16.92
C ALA A 181 -17.47 1.06 -16.46
N ASP A 182 -16.86 0.37 -17.43
CA ASP A 182 -15.76 -0.57 -17.25
C ASP A 182 -14.55 0.02 -17.97
N LEU A 183 -13.48 0.27 -17.23
CA LEU A 183 -12.27 0.93 -17.73
C LEU A 183 -11.20 -0.09 -18.14
N GLY A 184 -11.43 -1.38 -17.90
CA GLY A 184 -10.41 -2.40 -18.08
C GLY A 184 -9.30 -2.27 -17.03
N GLN A 185 -8.06 -2.53 -17.40
CA GLN A 185 -6.91 -2.34 -16.51
C GLN A 185 -6.45 -0.89 -16.61
N VAL A 186 -6.38 -0.20 -15.47
CA VAL A 186 -5.83 1.16 -15.37
C VAL A 186 -4.87 1.19 -14.19
N ASN A 187 -3.83 2.02 -14.28
CA ASN A 187 -2.92 2.20 -13.16
C ASN A 187 -3.56 3.11 -12.11
N MET A 188 -4.00 2.55 -10.99
CA MET A 188 -4.67 3.31 -9.93
C MET A 188 -3.69 4.17 -9.10
N ALA A 189 -2.39 3.87 -9.15
CA ALA A 189 -1.32 4.70 -8.60
C ALA A 189 -0.92 5.88 -9.50
N ASP A 190 -1.41 5.94 -10.75
CA ASP A 190 -1.14 7.07 -11.66
C ASP A 190 -2.04 8.26 -11.33
N SER A 191 -1.46 9.42 -11.05
CA SER A 191 -2.19 10.64 -10.74
C SER A 191 -3.15 11.06 -11.86
N LYS A 192 -2.86 10.69 -13.12
CA LYS A 192 -3.76 10.92 -14.24
C LYS A 192 -5.06 10.13 -14.12
N THR A 193 -5.02 8.91 -13.59
CA THR A 193 -6.21 8.08 -13.36
C THR A 193 -7.14 8.73 -12.33
N LEU A 194 -6.58 9.30 -11.27
CA LEU A 194 -7.31 10.08 -10.27
C LEU A 194 -7.94 11.35 -10.89
N ILE A 195 -7.16 12.11 -11.68
CA ILE A 195 -7.66 13.31 -12.38
C ILE A 195 -8.83 12.94 -13.30
N ASP A 196 -8.66 11.90 -14.12
CA ASP A 196 -9.66 11.46 -15.08
C ASP A 196 -10.95 10.98 -14.39
N PHE A 197 -10.85 10.29 -13.25
CA PHE A 197 -11.99 9.91 -12.43
C PHE A 197 -12.73 11.12 -11.88
N ALA A 198 -12.03 11.99 -11.15
CA ALA A 198 -12.67 13.12 -10.48
C ALA A 198 -13.26 14.11 -11.49
N ALA A 199 -12.54 14.43 -12.56
CA ALA A 199 -13.04 15.32 -13.60
C ALA A 199 -14.28 14.77 -14.30
N TRP A 200 -14.30 13.47 -14.62
CA TRP A 200 -15.48 12.82 -15.17
C TRP A 200 -16.65 12.86 -14.20
N ALA A 201 -16.43 12.53 -12.93
CA ALA A 201 -17.48 12.47 -11.91
C ALA A 201 -18.10 13.85 -11.68
N ILE A 202 -17.28 14.89 -11.53
CA ILE A 202 -17.73 16.27 -11.33
C ILE A 202 -18.55 16.77 -12.53
N LYS A 203 -18.09 16.50 -13.75
CA LYS A 203 -18.80 16.89 -14.98
C LYS A 203 -20.11 16.11 -15.19
N THR A 204 -20.13 14.83 -14.81
CA THR A 204 -21.29 13.94 -14.99
C THR A 204 -22.35 14.15 -13.92
N TYR A 205 -21.94 14.47 -12.69
CA TYR A 205 -22.83 14.68 -11.54
C TYR A 205 -22.63 16.05 -10.88
N PRO A 206 -22.91 17.16 -11.58
CA PRO A 206 -22.70 18.50 -11.04
C PRO A 206 -23.42 18.69 -9.70
N SER A 207 -22.67 19.20 -8.72
CA SER A 207 -23.11 19.38 -7.34
C SER A 207 -22.53 20.68 -6.77
N ASP A 208 -23.05 21.13 -5.63
CA ASP A 208 -22.59 22.38 -4.99
C ASP A 208 -21.35 22.16 -4.11
N LYS A 209 -21.17 20.91 -3.64
CA LYS A 209 -20.17 20.49 -2.67
C LYS A 209 -19.54 19.18 -3.10
N TYR A 210 -18.22 19.05 -2.92
CA TYR A 210 -17.44 17.91 -3.41
C TYR A 210 -16.59 17.32 -2.29
N VAL A 211 -16.66 16.01 -2.12
CA VAL A 211 -15.87 15.24 -1.16
C VAL A 211 -15.13 14.16 -1.94
N LEU A 212 -13.82 14.05 -1.75
CA LEU A 212 -13.02 12.96 -2.29
C LEU A 212 -12.56 12.08 -1.13
N ILE A 213 -12.78 10.78 -1.22
CA ILE A 213 -12.25 9.78 -0.30
C ILE A 213 -11.40 8.83 -1.14
N MET A 214 -10.15 8.66 -0.73
CA MET A 214 -9.19 7.78 -1.38
C MET A 214 -8.87 6.64 -0.41
N SER A 215 -8.92 5.38 -0.86
CA SER A 215 -8.61 4.19 -0.06
C SER A 215 -7.54 3.35 -0.76
N ASP A 216 -6.47 3.02 -0.04
CA ASP A 216 -5.44 2.00 -0.34
C ASP A 216 -4.41 1.95 0.82
N HIS A 217 -3.29 1.25 0.63
CA HIS A 217 -2.06 1.44 1.40
C HIS A 217 -1.62 2.90 1.44
N GLY A 218 -1.06 3.27 2.59
CA GLY A 218 -0.47 4.58 2.83
C GLY A 218 0.89 4.47 3.50
N MET A 219 1.69 5.51 3.35
CA MET A 219 2.99 5.68 4.00
C MET A 219 3.08 7.02 4.75
N GLY A 220 1.97 7.73 4.93
CA GLY A 220 1.93 9.10 5.42
C GLY A 220 2.51 10.11 4.42
N TRP A 221 3.51 10.90 4.84
CA TRP A 221 4.06 12.01 4.04
C TRP A 221 4.69 11.63 2.68
N PRO A 222 5.24 10.42 2.45
CA PRO A 222 5.69 10.01 1.13
C PRO A 222 4.52 9.87 0.14
N GLY A 223 3.31 9.56 0.61
CA GLY A 223 2.15 9.22 -0.22
C GLY A 223 1.65 7.80 0.05
N GLY A 224 1.13 7.14 -0.98
CA GLY A 224 0.52 5.82 -0.89
C GLY A 224 0.06 5.36 -2.26
N TRP A 225 -1.01 4.56 -2.31
CA TRP A 225 -1.65 4.08 -3.54
C TRP A 225 -0.69 3.31 -4.46
N SER A 226 -0.68 2.00 -4.32
CA SER A 226 0.23 1.10 -5.03
C SER A 226 -0.52 0.21 -6.01
N ASP A 227 -0.08 0.22 -7.26
CA ASP A 227 -0.55 -0.77 -8.24
C ASP A 227 0.62 -1.70 -8.62
N PRO A 228 0.72 -2.88 -7.97
CA PRO A 228 1.80 -3.83 -8.20
C PRO A 228 1.69 -4.55 -9.55
N ALA A 229 0.55 -4.46 -10.26
CA ALA A 229 0.39 -5.04 -11.59
C ALA A 229 1.13 -4.23 -12.67
N VAL A 230 1.57 -3.01 -12.34
CA VAL A 230 2.32 -2.12 -13.22
C VAL A 230 3.76 -1.97 -12.72
N THR A 231 4.71 -2.55 -13.47
CA THR A 231 6.15 -2.55 -13.09
C THR A 231 6.89 -1.26 -13.44
N THR A 232 6.20 -0.28 -14.05
CA THR A 232 6.78 1.03 -14.38
C THR A 232 6.27 2.07 -13.40
N SER A 233 7.16 2.84 -12.77
CA SER A 233 6.77 3.98 -11.94
C SER A 233 5.92 4.96 -12.75
N SER A 234 4.62 5.02 -12.46
CA SER A 234 3.74 6.07 -12.98
C SER A 234 3.81 7.25 -12.03
N GLY A 235 4.45 8.31 -12.49
CA GLY A 235 4.54 9.57 -11.77
C GLY A 235 5.27 10.58 -12.62
N THR A 236 4.81 11.83 -12.56
CA THR A 236 5.44 12.99 -13.21
C THR A 236 6.84 13.27 -12.67
N ASN A 237 7.20 12.71 -11.51
CA ASN A 237 8.44 12.98 -10.79
C ASN A 237 9.42 11.80 -10.79
N ARG A 238 9.90 11.43 -11.98
CA ARG A 238 10.98 10.44 -12.19
C ARG A 238 12.35 10.85 -11.63
N GLY A 239 12.45 12.03 -11.01
CA GLY A 239 13.69 12.60 -10.47
C GLY A 239 13.87 12.45 -8.96
N VAL A 240 12.94 11.80 -8.24
CA VAL A 240 13.02 11.66 -6.77
C VAL A 240 13.67 10.32 -6.41
N PRO A 241 14.77 10.29 -5.63
CA PRO A 241 15.48 9.04 -5.28
C PRO A 241 14.64 7.98 -4.54
N LEU A 242 13.58 8.39 -3.83
CA LEU A 242 12.62 7.46 -3.24
C LEU A 242 11.81 6.71 -4.31
N ALA A 243 11.48 7.37 -5.43
CA ALA A 243 10.64 6.78 -6.46
C ALA A 243 11.30 5.62 -7.20
N SER A 244 12.62 5.68 -7.37
CA SER A 244 13.39 4.56 -7.90
C SER A 244 13.47 3.35 -6.95
N SER A 245 13.12 3.51 -5.67
CA SER A 245 13.27 2.46 -4.65
C SER A 245 11.94 1.84 -4.19
N LEU A 246 10.81 2.54 -4.40
CA LEU A 246 9.52 2.17 -3.81
C LEU A 246 8.46 1.68 -4.82
N GLY A 247 8.80 1.59 -6.11
CA GLY A 247 7.92 1.01 -7.13
C GLY A 247 6.92 2.01 -7.73
N ASN A 248 5.70 1.53 -8.02
CA ASN A 248 4.62 2.31 -8.61
C ASN A 248 3.68 2.80 -7.50
N LEU A 249 3.84 4.07 -7.10
CA LEU A 249 3.12 4.72 -6.00
C LEU A 249 2.66 6.12 -6.40
N MET A 250 1.54 6.58 -5.84
CA MET A 250 1.12 7.97 -5.91
C MET A 250 1.72 8.79 -4.76
N TYR A 251 2.74 9.59 -5.07
CA TYR A 251 3.39 10.44 -4.05
C TYR A 251 2.51 11.62 -3.64
N LEU A 252 2.69 12.11 -2.42
CA LEU A 252 1.89 13.22 -1.89
C LEU A 252 1.95 14.48 -2.77
N ASN A 253 3.11 14.77 -3.39
CA ASN A 253 3.26 15.88 -4.34
C ASN A 253 2.51 15.63 -5.65
N ASP A 254 2.37 14.38 -6.09
CA ASP A 254 1.58 14.04 -7.28
C ASP A 254 0.08 14.13 -6.96
N ILE A 255 -0.34 13.78 -5.74
CA ILE A 255 -1.71 13.99 -5.25
C ILE A 255 -2.03 15.50 -5.21
N ASP A 256 -1.15 16.34 -4.65
CA ASP A 256 -1.35 17.80 -4.63
C ASP A 256 -1.50 18.39 -6.05
N GLN A 257 -0.62 17.98 -6.98
CA GLN A 257 -0.71 18.37 -8.38
C GLN A 257 -1.99 17.87 -9.05
N ALA A 258 -2.43 16.66 -8.74
CA ALA A 258 -3.68 16.11 -9.24
C ALA A 258 -4.89 16.92 -8.75
N LEU A 259 -4.94 17.24 -7.47
CA LEU A 259 -6.03 18.05 -6.87
C LEU A 259 -6.09 19.44 -7.49
N SER A 260 -4.93 20.09 -7.70
CA SER A 260 -4.83 21.37 -8.41
C SER A 260 -5.33 21.26 -9.85
N THR A 261 -4.93 20.19 -10.54
CA THR A 261 -5.36 19.91 -11.92
C THR A 261 -6.87 19.67 -12.00
N ILE A 262 -7.45 18.90 -11.08
CA ILE A 262 -8.90 18.64 -11.04
C ILE A 262 -9.67 19.95 -10.85
N ARG A 263 -9.26 20.80 -9.90
CA ARG A 263 -9.88 22.12 -9.67
C ARG A 263 -9.84 22.98 -10.93
N SER A 264 -8.67 23.10 -11.57
CA SER A 264 -8.53 23.90 -12.80
C SER A 264 -9.35 23.36 -13.98
N GLN A 265 -9.41 22.04 -14.17
CA GLN A 265 -10.12 21.41 -15.29
C GLN A 265 -11.65 21.38 -15.12
N THR A 266 -12.14 21.42 -13.88
CA THR A 266 -13.58 21.31 -13.57
C THR A 266 -14.21 22.63 -13.16
N GLY A 267 -13.40 23.60 -12.73
CA GLY A 267 -13.86 24.90 -12.25
C GLY A 267 -14.41 24.89 -10.82
N ILE A 268 -14.23 23.79 -10.06
CA ILE A 268 -14.62 23.78 -8.65
C ILE A 268 -13.65 24.64 -7.84
N ASP A 269 -14.18 25.42 -6.90
CA ASP A 269 -13.35 26.25 -6.02
C ASP A 269 -12.51 25.39 -5.09
N LYS A 270 -13.08 24.33 -4.51
CA LYS A 270 -12.40 23.43 -3.58
C LYS A 270 -13.10 22.08 -3.45
N PHE A 271 -12.39 21.11 -2.90
CA PHE A 271 -13.01 20.00 -2.19
C PHE A 271 -13.35 20.46 -0.76
N GLU A 272 -14.53 20.10 -0.27
CA GLU A 272 -14.93 20.40 1.11
C GLU A 272 -14.24 19.47 2.10
N LEU A 273 -13.94 18.24 1.66
CA LEU A 273 -13.19 17.25 2.41
C LEU A 273 -12.39 16.38 1.45
N ILE A 274 -11.16 16.08 1.85
CA ILE A 274 -10.34 15.03 1.26
C ILE A 274 -10.07 14.03 2.38
N GLY A 275 -10.60 12.82 2.24
CA GLY A 275 -10.41 11.72 3.17
C GLY A 275 -9.33 10.80 2.64
N MET A 276 -8.33 10.52 3.46
CA MET A 276 -7.32 9.50 3.20
C MET A 276 -7.64 8.32 4.10
N ASP A 277 -8.26 7.30 3.52
CA ASP A 277 -8.50 6.00 4.15
C ASP A 277 -7.27 5.11 3.87
N ALA A 278 -6.15 5.55 4.44
CA ALA A 278 -4.81 5.02 4.25
C ALA A 278 -3.93 5.41 5.46
N CYS A 279 -2.83 4.69 5.65
CA CYS A 279 -1.88 4.91 6.77
C CYS A 279 -0.93 6.12 6.57
#